data_AF-A0A959LNC7-F1
#
_entry.id   AF-A0A959LNC7-F1
#
_cell.length_a   1.000
_cell.length_b   1.000
_cell.length_c   1.000
_cell.angle_alpha   90.00
_cell.angle_beta   90.00
_cell.angle_gamma   90.00
#
_symmetry.space_group_name_H-M   'P 1'
#
loop_
_entity.id
_entity.type
_entity.pdbx_description
1 polymer ?
#
loop_
_entity_poly.entity_id
_entity_poly.type
_entity_poly.pdbx_seq_one_letter_code
_entity_poly.pdbx_strand_id
1 'polypeptide(L)'
;MSYQYVAKVGIIVWYRANTDYITKEYCENKDKPELKCNGQCYLSKQLSKVDKGADTDKESPVVYEKNDLPVYFTTEKPSFYFQLLPEKQKQHSQYSSDYFYTYISSCFHPPNFC
;
A
#
# COMPACT_ATOMS: atom_id res chain seq x y z
N MET A 1 -19.53 5.89 5.15
CA MET A 1 -18.68 5.42 4.03
C MET A 1 -17.19 5.66 4.24
N SER A 2 -16.74 6.76 4.86
CA SER A 2 -15.30 7.02 5.12
C SER A 2 -14.71 6.13 6.23
N TYR A 3 -15.46 5.88 7.30
CA TYR A 3 -14.96 5.13 8.47
C TYR A 3 -14.53 3.69 8.15
N GLN A 4 -15.30 2.97 7.31
CA GLN A 4 -14.97 1.60 6.91
C GLN A 4 -13.61 1.53 6.20
N TYR A 5 -13.28 2.53 5.38
CA TYR A 5 -11.97 2.60 4.71
C TYR A 5 -10.84 2.81 5.71
N VAL A 6 -11.00 3.74 6.66
CA VAL A 6 -10.00 3.99 7.70
C VAL A 6 -9.79 2.73 8.56
N ALA A 7 -10.87 2.04 8.93
CA ALA A 7 -10.81 0.80 9.69
C ALA A 7 -10.08 -0.33 8.92
N LYS A 8 -10.41 -0.53 7.64
CA LYS A 8 -9.73 -1.52 6.79
C LYS A 8 -8.25 -1.22 6.65
N VAL A 9 -7.88 0.04 6.42
CA VAL A 9 -6.48 0.46 6.32
C VAL A 9 -5.75 0.18 7.65
N GLY A 10 -6.35 0.53 8.78
CA GLY A 10 -5.80 0.22 10.10
C GLY A 10 -5.57 -1.27 10.33
N ILE A 11 -6.54 -2.12 9.97
CA ILE A 11 -6.44 -3.58 10.06
C ILE A 11 -5.28 -4.11 9.20
N ILE A 12 -5.16 -3.61 7.96
CA ILE A 12 -4.08 -4.04 7.04
C ILE A 12 -2.70 -3.61 7.58
N VAL A 13 -2.59 -2.39 8.09
CA VAL A 13 -1.33 -1.88 8.67
C VAL A 13 -0.93 -2.73 9.88
N TRP A 14 -1.86 -2.99 10.80
CA TRP A 14 -1.59 -3.82 11.98
C TRP A 14 -1.23 -5.25 11.60
N TYR A 15 -1.92 -5.84 10.62
CA TYR A 15 -1.61 -7.17 10.10
C TYR A 15 -0.18 -7.25 9.55
N ARG A 16 0.24 -6.26 8.77
CA ARG A 16 1.60 -6.21 8.22
C ARG A 16 2.67 -6.03 9.29
N ALA A 17 2.40 -5.22 10.30
CA ALA A 17 3.32 -5.03 11.43
C ALA A 17 3.45 -6.30 12.30
N ASN A 18 2.42 -7.15 12.34
CA ASN A 18 2.34 -8.31 13.24
C ASN A 18 2.20 -9.65 12.48
N THR A 19 2.64 -9.74 11.22
CA THR A 19 2.39 -10.92 10.39
C THR A 19 2.95 -12.21 10.99
N ASP A 20 4.12 -12.15 11.65
CA ASP A 20 4.74 -13.31 12.31
C ASP A 20 3.91 -13.81 13.49
N TYR A 21 3.48 -12.90 14.36
CA TYR A 21 2.59 -13.20 15.49
C TYR A 21 1.27 -13.79 14.99
N ILE A 22 0.68 -13.19 13.95
CA ILE A 22 -0.60 -13.64 13.42
C ILE A 22 -0.50 -15.03 12.80
N THR A 23 0.58 -15.30 12.07
CA THR A 23 0.83 -16.61 11.46
C THR A 23 1.03 -17.67 12.54
N LYS A 24 1.74 -17.33 13.62
CA LYS A 24 2.01 -18.26 14.72
C LYS A 24 0.75 -18.58 15.53
N GLU A 25 -0.07 -17.59 15.86
CA GLU A 25 -1.17 -17.77 16.81
C GLU A 25 -2.52 -18.04 16.11
N TYR A 26 -2.84 -17.34 15.02
CA TYR A 26 -4.19 -17.36 14.41
C TYR A 26 -4.29 -18.16 13.10
N CYS A 27 -3.21 -18.78 12.61
CA CYS A 27 -3.28 -19.61 11.42
C CYS A 27 -4.04 -20.93 11.71
N GLU A 28 -5.13 -21.18 10.99
CA GLU A 28 -5.91 -22.42 11.10
C GLU A 28 -5.29 -23.59 10.33
N ASN A 29 -4.56 -23.30 9.25
CA ASN A 29 -3.99 -24.30 8.33
C ASN A 29 -2.46 -24.46 8.53
N LYS A 30 -2.00 -24.62 9.77
CA LYS A 30 -0.57 -24.81 10.07
C LYS A 30 -0.02 -26.11 9.47
N ASP A 31 -0.85 -27.15 9.44
CA ASP A 31 -0.46 -28.49 8.95
C ASP A 31 -0.51 -28.61 7.41
N LYS A 32 -0.97 -27.57 6.70
CA LYS A 32 -1.11 -27.56 5.23
C LYS A 32 -0.37 -26.37 4.61
N PRO A 33 0.97 -26.43 4.56
CA PRO A 33 1.80 -25.32 4.05
C PRO A 33 1.53 -25.00 2.57
N GLU A 34 1.05 -25.98 1.80
CA GLU A 34 0.63 -25.81 0.40
C GLU A 34 -0.48 -24.77 0.20
N LEU A 35 -1.32 -24.53 1.22
CA LEU A 35 -2.41 -23.55 1.16
C LEU A 35 -1.95 -22.10 1.38
N LYS A 36 -0.67 -21.88 1.71
CA LYS A 36 -0.05 -20.55 1.86
C LYS A 36 -0.86 -19.57 2.72
N CYS A 37 -1.47 -20.06 3.81
CA CYS A 37 -2.33 -19.25 4.68
C CYS A 37 -1.64 -17.98 5.16
N ASN A 38 -0.46 -18.07 5.80
CA ASN A 38 0.32 -16.92 6.25
C ASN A 38 -0.49 -15.86 7.02
N GLY A 39 -1.52 -16.27 7.77
CA GLY A 39 -2.44 -15.36 8.48
C GLY A 39 -3.52 -14.69 7.61
N GLN A 40 -3.61 -14.99 6.31
CA GLN A 40 -4.60 -14.42 5.39
C GLN A 40 -6.04 -14.81 5.73
N CYS A 41 -6.26 -16.02 6.26
CA CYS A 41 -7.58 -16.44 6.74
C CYS A 41 -8.09 -15.52 7.86
N TYR A 42 -7.21 -15.18 8.81
CA TYR A 42 -7.52 -14.23 9.88
C TYR A 42 -7.79 -12.83 9.32
N LEU A 43 -6.94 -12.33 8.43
CA LEU A 43 -7.11 -11.02 7.80
C LEU A 43 -8.45 -10.91 7.06
N SER A 44 -8.81 -11.94 6.28
CA SER A 44 -10.08 -11.99 5.54
C SER A 44 -11.28 -11.94 6.48
N LYS A 45 -11.24 -12.67 7.61
CA LYS A 45 -12.29 -12.62 8.63
C LYS A 45 -12.42 -11.22 9.24
N GLN A 46 -11.31 -10.56 9.57
CA GLN A 46 -11.35 -9.20 10.16
C GLN A 46 -11.88 -8.16 9.18
N LEU A 47 -11.47 -8.19 7.91
CA LEU A 47 -11.99 -7.29 6.88
C LEU A 47 -13.48 -7.49 6.62
N SER A 48 -13.93 -8.76 6.62
CA SER A 48 -15.34 -9.11 6.46
C SER A 48 -16.23 -8.58 7.58
N LYS A 49 -15.72 -8.51 8.82
CA LYS A 49 -16.44 -7.92 9.96
C LYS A 49 -16.68 -6.41 9.78
N VAL A 50 -15.76 -5.70 9.13
CA VAL A 50 -15.94 -4.27 8.82
C VAL A 50 -17.02 -4.07 7.75
N ASP A 51 -17.10 -4.97 6.78
CA ASP A 51 -18.05 -4.91 5.67
C ASP A 51 -19.48 -5.25 6.07
N LYS A 52 -19.66 -6.26 6.94
CA LYS A 52 -20.98 -6.69 7.39
C LYS A 52 -21.60 -5.75 8.44
N GLY A 53 -20.85 -4.75 8.91
CA GLY A 53 -21.19 -4.04 10.14
C GLY A 53 -20.97 -4.94 11.35
N ALA A 54 -20.87 -4.36 12.54
CA ALA A 54 -20.67 -5.10 13.77
C ALA A 54 -21.93 -5.90 14.15
N ASP A 55 -22.25 -6.95 13.39
CA ASP A 55 -23.15 -7.99 13.89
C ASP A 55 -22.38 -8.81 14.92
N THR A 56 -22.81 -8.60 16.15
CA THR A 56 -22.32 -9.21 17.38
C THR A 56 -22.59 -10.71 17.35
N ASP A 57 -21.63 -11.49 16.88
CA ASP A 57 -21.53 -12.89 17.26
C ASP A 57 -20.10 -13.21 17.71
N LYS A 58 -19.97 -13.11 19.04
CA LYS A 58 -19.11 -13.84 19.99
C LYS A 58 -17.64 -14.11 19.63
N GLU A 59 -16.81 -13.80 20.62
CA GLU A 59 -15.40 -14.22 20.83
C GLU A 59 -14.31 -13.44 20.08
N SER A 60 -14.03 -12.25 20.60
CA SER A 60 -12.70 -11.98 21.15
C SER A 60 -12.86 -11.03 22.34
N PRO A 61 -12.24 -11.28 23.50
CA PRO A 61 -12.12 -10.25 24.50
C PRO A 61 -11.11 -9.26 23.95
N VAL A 62 -11.58 -8.31 23.13
CA VAL A 62 -10.87 -7.04 23.05
C VAL A 62 -11.07 -6.44 24.43
N VAL A 63 -10.11 -6.71 25.31
CA VAL A 63 -9.95 -5.96 26.54
C VAL A 63 -9.62 -4.56 26.07
N TYR A 64 -10.65 -3.74 25.87
CA TYR A 64 -10.51 -2.31 25.89
C TYR A 64 -10.14 -2.01 27.34
N GLU A 65 -8.85 -2.06 27.66
CA GLU A 65 -8.36 -1.40 28.84
C GLU A 65 -8.81 0.05 28.66
N LYS A 66 -9.75 0.49 29.51
CA LYS A 66 -10.17 1.88 29.58
C LYS A 66 -8.96 2.65 30.09
N ASN A 67 -8.02 2.89 29.20
CA ASN A 67 -6.97 3.86 29.42
C ASN A 67 -7.70 5.19 29.33
N ASP A 68 -8.15 5.69 30.48
CA ASP A 68 -8.46 7.10 30.69
C ASP A 68 -7.15 7.84 30.49
N LEU A 69 -6.72 7.96 29.23
CA LEU A 69 -5.58 8.76 28.82
C LEU A 69 -5.99 10.19 29.10
N PRO A 70 -5.35 10.90 30.04
CA PRO A 70 -5.58 12.33 30.18
C PRO A 70 -5.24 12.97 28.83
N VAL A 71 -6.27 13.51 28.17
CA VAL A 71 -6.10 14.27 26.94
C VAL A 71 -5.44 15.59 27.34
N TYR A 72 -4.12 15.64 27.26
CA TYR A 72 -3.39 16.89 27.39
C TYR A 72 -3.64 17.72 26.14
N PHE A 73 -4.53 18.70 26.24
CA PHE A 73 -4.63 19.75 25.24
C PHE A 73 -3.41 20.67 25.40
N THR A 74 -2.45 20.60 24.49
CA THR A 74 -1.44 21.65 24.39
C THR A 74 -2.09 22.89 23.77
N THR A 75 -1.96 24.05 24.43
CA THR A 75 -2.37 25.35 23.89
C THR A 75 -1.39 25.87 22.85
N GLU A 76 -0.28 25.17 22.64
CA GLU A 76 0.78 25.52 21.72
C GLU A 76 0.39 25.03 20.33
N LYS A 77 0.22 25.96 19.39
CA LYS A 77 0.02 25.58 17.98
C LYS A 77 1.29 24.90 17.49
N PRO A 78 1.25 23.62 17.07
CA PRO A 78 2.43 22.98 16.53
C PRO A 78 2.81 23.69 15.22
N SER A 79 3.95 24.36 15.21
CA SER A 79 4.54 24.91 13.99
C SER A 79 5.34 23.82 13.30
N PHE A 80 4.79 23.28 12.22
CA PHE A 80 5.52 22.38 11.32
C PHE A 80 6.29 23.22 10.31
N TYR A 81 7.61 23.19 10.39
CA TYR A 81 8.46 23.76 9.35
C TYR A 81 8.80 22.66 8.35
N PHE A 82 8.21 22.75 7.16
CA PHE A 82 8.64 21.95 6.03
C PHE A 82 9.91 22.58 5.46
N GLN A 83 11.05 21.96 5.73
CA GLN A 83 12.25 22.23 4.94
C GLN A 83 12.05 21.53 3.59
N LEU A 84 11.78 22.32 2.55
CA LEU A 84 11.89 21.85 1.18
C LEU A 84 13.32 21.36 0.98
N LEU A 85 13.51 20.04 0.96
CA LEU A 85 14.73 19.47 0.41
C LEU A 85 14.82 19.97 -1.03
N PRO A 86 15.97 20.50 -1.48
CA PRO A 86 16.12 20.87 -2.87
C PRO A 86 15.81 19.61 -3.67
N GLU A 87 14.77 19.69 -4.49
CA GLU A 87 14.44 18.67 -5.46
C GLU A 87 15.74 18.40 -6.22
N LYS A 88 16.31 17.20 -6.04
CA LYS A 88 17.40 16.76 -6.92
C LYS A 88 16.76 16.70 -8.30
N GLN A 89 16.85 17.80 -9.04
CA GLN A 89 16.52 17.84 -10.45
C GLN A 89 17.29 16.68 -11.06
N LYS A 90 16.58 15.63 -11.43
CA LYS A 90 17.13 14.66 -12.37
C LYS A 90 17.43 15.51 -13.59
N GLN A 91 18.69 15.65 -13.95
CA GLN A 91 19.04 16.14 -15.27
C GLN A 91 18.39 15.14 -16.24
N HIS A 92 17.21 15.49 -16.74
CA HIS A 92 16.74 14.92 -17.98
C HIS A 92 17.77 15.38 -19.00
N SER A 93 18.60 14.45 -19.45
CA SER A 93 19.40 14.62 -20.66
C SER A 93 18.46 15.20 -21.70
N GLN A 94 18.60 16.49 -22.02
CA GLN A 94 17.87 17.07 -23.13
C GLN A 94 18.33 16.27 -24.36
N TYR A 95 17.43 15.48 -24.92
CA TYR A 95 17.70 14.78 -26.17
C TYR A 95 17.85 15.85 -27.25
N SER A 96 19.10 16.21 -27.57
CA SER A 96 19.40 16.98 -28.79
C SER A 96 19.44 15.99 -29.92
N SER A 97 18.42 16.05 -30.77
CA SER A 97 18.42 15.31 -32.02
C SER A 97 19.12 16.19 -33.05
N ASP A 98 20.38 15.91 -33.35
CA ASP A 98 21.11 16.56 -34.45
C ASP A 98 20.67 15.99 -35.82
N TYR A 99 19.38 15.71 -35.97
CA TYR A 99 18.82 15.17 -37.20
C TYR A 99 18.80 16.25 -38.26
N PHE A 100 19.71 16.15 -39.21
CA PHE A 100 19.72 16.96 -40.41
C PHE A 100 19.13 16.14 -41.56
N TYR A 101 17.95 16.55 -42.05
CA TYR A 101 17.32 15.90 -43.20
C TYR A 101 18.12 16.22 -44.46
N THR A 102 18.96 15.29 -44.91
CA THR A 102 19.55 15.36 -46.25
C THR A 102 18.59 14.71 -47.23
N TYR A 103 17.97 15.50 -48.10
CA TYR A 103 17.14 14.99 -49.19
C TYR A 103 17.99 14.12 -50.13
N ILE A 104 17.78 12.81 -50.10
CA ILE A 104 18.40 11.85 -51.01
C ILE A 104 17.46 11.69 -52.20
N SER A 105 17.82 12.26 -53.34
CA SER A 105 17.01 12.25 -54.57
C SER A 105 17.07 10.92 -55.34
N SER A 106 17.87 9.94 -54.89
CA SER A 106 17.91 8.62 -55.50
C SER A 106 16.87 7.72 -54.87
N CYS A 107 15.69 7.63 -55.49
CA CYS A 107 14.69 6.64 -55.14
C CYS A 107 15.32 5.24 -55.24
N PHE A 108 15.20 4.47 -54.15
CA PHE A 108 15.58 3.07 -54.13
C PHE A 108 14.53 2.28 -54.93
N HIS A 109 14.85 1.93 -56.17
CA HIS A 109 13.98 1.08 -56.98
C HIS A 109 14.28 -0.39 -56.62
N PRO A 110 13.25 -1.24 -56.40
CA PRO A 110 13.49 -2.66 -56.20
C PRO A 110 14.15 -3.27 -57.45
N PRO A 111 14.98 -4.31 -57.30
CA PRO A 111 15.64 -4.94 -58.44
C PRO A 111 14.60 -5.56 -59.37
N ASN A 112 14.72 -5.25 -60.67
CA ASN A 112 13.93 -5.90 -61.70
C ASN A 112 14.42 -7.35 -61.86
N PHE A 113 13.57 -8.32 -61.54
CA PHE A 113 13.76 -9.69 -61.98
C PHE A 113 13.40 -9.77 -63.47
N CYS A 114 14.30 -10.30 -64.29
CA CYS A 114 14.06 -10.63 -65.70
C CYS A 114 12.98 -11.71 -65.86
#